data_AF-A0A8H7T615-F1
#
_entry.id   AF-A0A8H7T615-F1
#
_cell.length_a   1.000
_cell.length_b   1.000
_cell.length_c   1.000
_cell.angle_alpha   90.00
_cell.angle_beta   90.00
_cell.angle_gamma   90.00
#
_symmetry.space_group_name_H-M   'P 1'
#
loop_
_entity.id
_entity.type
_entity.pdbx_description
1 polymer ?
#
loop_
_entity_poly.entity_id
_entity_poly.type
_entity_poly.pdbx_seq_one_letter_code
_entity_poly.pdbx_strand_id
1 'polypeptide(L)'
;MSKPIMWMFGFQNRSGIVGSVLAYGISYIDGLGGMSAWQWVYLLEVIMTNLFSFVVFAVLRDYPKSLRSNKWLTPRKQEYLEVRLSENAPKTEDAAFSKKEIIASLLNPRTY
;
A
#
# COMPACT_ATOMS: atom_id res chain seq x y z
N MET A 1 21.27 -5.22 6.12
CA MET A 1 19.79 -5.29 6.24
C MET A 1 19.20 -4.54 7.44
N SER A 2 19.97 -3.83 8.29
CA SER A 2 19.44 -3.23 9.54
C SER A 2 18.66 -1.91 9.39
N LYS A 3 18.99 -1.05 8.39
CA LYS A 3 18.39 0.30 8.25
C LYS A 3 16.87 0.33 8.02
N PRO A 4 16.27 -0.49 7.14
CA PRO A 4 14.81 -0.46 6.93
C PRO A 4 14.03 -0.89 8.18
N ILE A 5 14.55 -1.90 8.89
CA ILE A 5 13.96 -2.44 10.12
C ILE A 5 13.94 -1.37 11.21
N MET A 6 15.03 -0.60 11.36
CA MET A 6 15.09 0.54 12.28
C MET A 6 14.00 1.59 11.99
N TRP A 7 13.79 1.93 10.72
CA TRP A 7 12.74 2.88 10.35
C TRP A 7 11.34 2.37 10.69
N MET A 8 11.05 1.08 10.43
CA MET A 8 9.76 0.46 10.77
C MET A 8 9.47 0.57 12.27
N PHE A 9 10.41 0.16 13.12
CA PHE A 9 10.24 0.27 14.57
C PHE A 9 10.15 1.72 15.05
N GLY A 10 10.88 2.64 14.41
CA GLY A 10 10.79 4.07 14.71
C GLY A 10 9.38 4.62 14.43
N PHE A 11 8.77 4.28 13.30
CA PHE A 11 7.41 4.71 12.98
C PHE A 11 6.36 4.03 13.86
N GLN A 12 6.52 2.74 14.17
CA GLN A 12 5.61 2.00 15.04
C GLN A 12 5.47 2.67 16.42
N ASN A 13 6.59 3.03 17.04
CA ASN A 13 6.58 3.67 18.35
C ASN A 13 6.00 5.09 18.31
N ARG A 14 6.28 5.86 17.25
CA ARG A 14 5.71 7.20 17.09
C ARG A 14 4.20 7.17 16.86
N SER A 15 3.69 6.16 16.16
CA SER A 15 2.25 6.00 15.90
C SER A 15 1.43 5.96 17.18
N GLY A 16 1.90 5.22 18.21
CA GLY A 16 1.22 5.14 19.50
C GLY A 16 1.08 6.49 20.21
N ILE A 17 2.11 7.33 20.15
CA ILE A 17 2.09 8.69 20.73
C ILE A 17 1.08 9.58 19.99
N VAL A 18 1.04 9.48 18.66
CA VAL A 18 0.09 10.26 17.84
C VAL A 18 -1.34 9.80 18.12
N GLY A 19 -1.58 8.49 18.20
CA GLY A 19 -2.88 7.92 18.51
C GLY A 19 -3.39 8.32 19.90
N SER A 20 -2.53 8.34 20.92
CA SER A 20 -2.94 8.73 22.27
C SER A 20 -3.30 10.21 22.38
N VAL A 21 -2.55 11.10 21.72
CA VAL A 21 -2.87 12.54 21.67
C VAL A 21 -4.18 12.79 20.91
N LEU A 22 -4.41 12.08 19.80
CA LEU A 22 -5.67 12.14 19.06
C LEU A 22 -6.86 11.67 19.90
N ALA A 23 -6.73 10.54 20.59
CA ALA A 23 -7.78 10.01 21.46
C ALA A 23 -8.12 10.98 22.59
N TYR A 24 -7.11 11.63 23.19
CA TYR A 24 -7.32 12.69 24.18
C TYR A 24 -8.13 13.86 23.61
N GLY A 25 -7.78 14.35 22.41
CA GLY A 25 -8.55 15.41 21.75
C GLY A 25 -10.00 15.01 21.45
N ILE A 26 -10.21 13.78 21.02
CA ILE A 26 -11.55 13.25 20.66
C ILE A 26 -12.43 13.02 21.91
N SER A 27 -11.82 12.79 23.08
CA SER A 27 -12.57 12.63 24.33
C SER A 27 -13.43 13.86 24.69
N TYR A 28 -13.06 15.05 24.19
CA TYR A 28 -13.83 16.28 24.37
C TYR A 28 -15.05 16.41 23.43
N ILE A 29 -15.19 15.50 22.47
CA ILE A 29 -16.20 15.54 21.41
C ILE A 29 -17.32 14.51 21.69
N ASP A 30 -17.45 14.05 22.93
CA ASP A 30 -18.47 13.08 23.31
C ASP A 30 -19.88 13.67 23.19
N GLY A 31 -20.78 12.95 22.52
CA GLY A 31 -22.16 13.39 22.28
C GLY A 31 -22.34 14.35 21.11
N LEU A 32 -21.26 14.80 20.45
CA LEU A 32 -21.39 15.63 19.25
C LEU A 32 -22.02 14.82 18.12
N GLY A 33 -23.08 15.35 17.52
CA GLY A 33 -23.83 14.66 16.47
C GLY A 33 -24.59 13.41 16.95
N GLY A 34 -24.80 13.25 18.26
CA GLY A 34 -25.45 12.07 18.84
C GLY A 34 -24.57 10.82 18.87
N MET A 35 -23.28 10.97 18.56
CA MET A 35 -22.29 9.89 18.54
C MET A 35 -21.37 9.99 19.74
N SER A 36 -21.00 8.83 20.26
CA SER A 36 -20.02 8.69 21.35
C SER A 36 -18.60 8.93 20.86
N ALA A 37 -17.71 9.38 21.73
CA ALA A 37 -16.33 9.72 21.38
C ALA A 37 -15.57 8.57 20.68
N TRP A 38 -15.80 7.31 21.07
CA TRP A 38 -15.13 6.16 20.44
C TRP A 38 -15.55 5.95 18.98
N GLN A 39 -16.79 6.30 18.60
CA GLN A 39 -17.26 6.23 17.21
C GLN A 39 -16.55 7.28 16.36
N TRP A 40 -16.31 8.48 16.91
CA TRP A 40 -15.54 9.52 16.25
C TRP A 40 -14.09 9.11 15.97
N VAL A 41 -13.45 8.34 16.86
CA VAL A 41 -12.10 7.78 16.64
C VAL A 41 -12.07 6.92 15.38
N TYR A 42 -12.97 5.93 15.28
CA TYR A 42 -13.02 5.05 14.11
C TYR A 42 -13.38 5.79 12.82
N LEU A 43 -14.33 6.73 12.89
CA LEU A 43 -14.72 7.50 11.71
C LEU A 43 -13.55 8.32 11.15
N LEU A 44 -12.82 9.02 12.03
CA LEU A 44 -11.66 9.82 11.63
C LEU A 44 -10.53 8.95 11.09
N GLU A 45 -10.25 7.80 11.71
CA GLU A 45 -9.22 6.87 11.25
C GLU A 45 -9.51 6.35 9.83
N VAL A 46 -10.77 6.00 9.55
CA VAL A 46 -11.19 5.53 8.22
C VAL A 46 -11.11 6.64 7.18
N ILE A 47 -11.56 7.86 7.52
CA ILE A 47 -11.47 9.00 6.60
C ILE A 47 -10.01 9.27 6.23
N MET A 48 -9.11 9.31 7.22
CA MET A 48 -7.69 9.57 6.99
C MET A 48 -7.04 8.47 6.16
N THR A 49 -7.32 7.20 6.46
CA THR A 49 -6.82 6.06 5.70
C THR A 49 -7.33 6.07 4.26
N ASN A 50 -8.60 6.40 4.06
CA ASN A 50 -9.21 6.45 2.73
C ASN A 50 -8.61 7.59 1.89
N LEU A 51 -8.42 8.77 2.48
CA LEU A 51 -7.71 9.88 1.81
C LEU A 51 -6.28 9.50 1.45
N PHE A 52 -5.56 8.84 2.36
CA PHE A 52 -4.21 8.35 2.10
C PHE A 52 -4.20 7.29 0.98
N SER A 53 -5.20 6.42 0.90
CA SER A 53 -5.35 5.45 -0.19
C SER A 53 -5.44 6.13 -1.56
N PHE A 54 -6.23 7.20 -1.70
CA PHE A 54 -6.29 7.97 -2.95
C PHE A 54 -4.95 8.59 -3.33
N VAL A 55 -4.20 9.11 -2.34
CA VAL A 55 -2.85 9.64 -2.56
C VAL A 55 -1.90 8.54 -3.01
N VAL A 56 -1.91 7.39 -2.33
CA VAL A 56 -1.08 6.23 -2.70
C VAL A 56 -1.44 5.74 -4.10
N PHE A 57 -2.71 5.64 -4.44
CA PHE A 57 -3.16 5.26 -5.78
C PHE A 57 -2.66 6.22 -6.86
N ALA A 58 -2.57 7.52 -6.56
CA ALA A 58 -2.06 8.52 -7.49
C ALA A 58 -0.51 8.53 -7.59
N VAL A 59 0.19 8.22 -6.49
CA VAL A 59 1.66 8.33 -6.40
C VAL A 59 2.38 7.02 -6.73
N LEU A 60 1.79 5.88 -6.34
CA LEU A 60 2.36 4.56 -6.54
C LEU A 60 2.27 4.17 -8.02
N ARG A 61 3.40 3.72 -8.59
CA ARG A 61 3.47 3.30 -10.00
C ARG A 61 3.56 1.80 -10.09
N ASP A 62 2.84 1.24 -11.04
CA ASP A 62 2.61 -0.21 -11.13
C ASP A 62 3.78 -0.94 -11.78
N TYR A 63 4.19 -0.52 -12.99
CA TYR A 63 5.21 -1.22 -13.78
C TYR A 63 6.21 -0.27 -14.44
N PRO A 64 7.47 -0.72 -14.68
CA PRO A 64 8.52 0.12 -15.25
C PRO A 64 8.15 0.72 -16.62
N LYS A 65 7.42 0.00 -17.49
CA LYS A 65 6.92 0.48 -18.79
C LYS A 65 5.49 1.04 -18.78
N SER A 66 4.85 1.15 -17.62
CA SER A 66 3.49 1.73 -17.54
C SER A 66 3.50 3.21 -17.96
N LEU A 67 2.37 3.71 -18.50
CA LEU A 67 2.18 5.12 -18.86
C LEU A 67 2.50 6.08 -17.70
N ARG A 68 2.24 5.67 -16.45
CA ARG A 68 2.55 6.45 -15.23
C ARG A 68 4.05 6.55 -14.96
N SER A 69 4.82 5.54 -15.36
CA SER A 69 6.27 5.43 -15.15
C SER A 69 7.09 6.28 -16.14
N ASN A 70 6.59 6.48 -17.36
CA ASN A 70 7.24 7.29 -18.41
C ASN A 70 7.51 8.75 -17.99
N LYS A 71 6.71 9.31 -17.08
CA LYS A 71 6.90 10.70 -16.60
C LYS A 71 8.14 10.87 -15.73
N TRP A 72 8.70 9.79 -15.19
CA TRP A 72 9.75 9.85 -14.16
C TRP A 72 10.98 8.99 -14.48
N LEU A 73 10.81 7.96 -15.33
CA LEU A 73 11.89 7.11 -15.80
C LEU A 73 12.16 7.40 -17.28
N THR A 74 13.42 7.74 -17.59
CA THR A 74 13.92 7.81 -18.97
C THR A 74 13.86 6.42 -19.61
N PRO A 75 13.64 6.29 -20.94
CA PRO A 75 13.56 4.99 -21.62
C PRO A 75 14.70 4.02 -21.26
N ARG A 76 15.94 4.53 -21.22
CA ARG A 76 17.13 3.76 -20.82
C ARG A 76 17.07 3.19 -19.39
N LYS A 77 16.44 3.92 -18.45
CA LYS A 77 16.29 3.46 -17.06
C LYS A 77 15.20 2.40 -16.93
N GLN A 78 14.15 2.48 -17.76
CA GLN A 78 13.08 1.48 -17.78
C GLN A 78 13.61 0.14 -18.26
N GLU A 79 14.36 0.15 -19.35
CA GLU A 79 15.00 -1.06 -19.90
C GLU A 79 15.97 -1.70 -18.89
N TYR A 80 16.79 -0.88 -18.23
CA TYR A 80 17.68 -1.37 -17.17
C TYR A 80 16.92 -2.01 -15.99
N LEU A 81 15.78 -1.43 -15.59
CA LEU A 81 14.96 -2.00 -14.52
C LEU A 81 14.31 -3.32 -14.93
N GLU A 82 13.87 -3.45 -16.18
CA GLU A 82 13.28 -4.70 -16.69
C GLU A 82 14.28 -5.84 -16.77
N VAL A 83 15.53 -5.56 -17.18
CA VAL A 83 16.59 -6.57 -17.20
C VAL A 83 16.93 -7.07 -15.78
N ARG A 84 16.62 -6.29 -14.75
CA ARG A 84 16.86 -6.62 -13.34
C ARG A 84 15.67 -7.31 -12.66
N LEU A 85 14.53 -7.40 -13.32
CA LEU A 85 13.40 -8.18 -12.83
C LEU A 85 13.78 -9.67 -12.82
N SER A 86 13.30 -10.41 -11.82
CA SER A 86 13.50 -11.87 -11.79
C SER A 86 12.73 -12.53 -12.94
N GLU A 87 13.15 -13.72 -13.35
CA GLU A 87 12.50 -14.46 -14.44
C GLU A 87 11.00 -14.72 -14.19
N ASN A 88 10.62 -14.84 -12.91
CA ASN A 88 9.24 -15.02 -12.47
C ASN A 88 8.52 -13.70 -12.12
N ALA A 89 9.16 -12.54 -12.31
CA ALA A 89 8.51 -11.27 -12.00
C ALA A 89 7.50 -10.93 -13.10
N PRO A 90 6.28 -10.53 -12.73
CA PRO A 90 5.26 -10.13 -13.70
C PRO A 90 5.75 -8.91 -14.48
N LYS A 91 5.69 -9.00 -15.80
CA LYS A 91 6.01 -7.93 -16.74
C LYS A 91 4.76 -7.13 -17.07
N THR A 92 4.97 -5.90 -17.57
CA THR A 92 3.87 -5.01 -18.01
C THR A 92 2.97 -5.65 -19.08
N GLU A 93 3.50 -6.61 -19.85
CA GLU A 93 2.81 -7.29 -20.94
C GLU A 93 2.06 -8.56 -20.49
N ASP A 94 2.29 -9.03 -19.26
CA ASP A 94 1.63 -10.22 -18.74
C ASP A 94 0.15 -9.92 -18.45
N ALA A 95 -0.70 -10.90 -18.73
CA ALA A 95 -2.12 -10.78 -18.44
C ALA A 95 -2.34 -10.65 -16.92
N ALA A 96 -2.95 -9.55 -16.48
CA ALA A 96 -3.23 -9.31 -15.07
C ALA A 96 -4.10 -10.41 -14.41
N PHE A 97 -4.86 -11.17 -15.23
CA PHE A 97 -5.69 -12.27 -14.76
C PHE A 97 -5.85 -13.35 -15.84
N SER A 98 -5.40 -14.57 -15.56
CA SER A 98 -5.55 -15.72 -16.45
C SER A 98 -6.29 -16.86 -15.77
N LYS A 99 -7.52 -17.15 -16.24
CA LYS A 99 -8.30 -18.31 -15.76
C LYS A 99 -7.58 -19.64 -16.02
N LYS A 100 -6.75 -19.71 -17.06
CA LYS A 100 -5.97 -20.90 -17.41
C LYS A 100 -4.87 -21.15 -16.37
N GLU A 101 -4.24 -20.10 -15.84
CA GLU A 101 -3.24 -20.23 -14.78
C GLU A 101 -3.87 -20.73 -13.48
N ILE A 102 -5.06 -20.25 -13.11
CA ILE A 102 -5.77 -20.74 -11.92
C ILE A 102 -5.99 -22.25 -11.98
N ILE A 103 -6.49 -22.74 -13.12
CA ILE A 103 -6.73 -24.17 -13.33
C ILE A 103 -5.40 -24.94 -13.35
N ALA A 104 -4.35 -24.39 -13.97
CA ALA A 104 -3.04 -25.01 -14.02
C ALA A 104 -2.37 -25.09 -12.63
N SER A 105 -2.48 -24.05 -11.80
CA SER A 105 -1.95 -24.04 -10.42
C SER A 105 -2.66 -25.04 -9.52
N LEU A 106 -3.98 -25.20 -9.65
CA LEU A 106 -4.75 -26.18 -8.87
C LEU A 106 -4.39 -27.63 -9.20
N LEU A 107 -4.02 -27.91 -10.45
CA LEU A 107 -3.66 -29.25 -10.91
C LEU A 107 -2.17 -29.58 -10.73
N ASN A 108 -1.36 -28.64 -10.23
CA ASN A 108 0.08 -28.81 -10.14
C ASN A 108 0.45 -29.50 -8.80
N PRO A 109 0.95 -30.75 -8.81
CA PRO A 109 1.21 -31.55 -7.62
C PRO A 109 2.46 -31.12 -6.83
N ARG A 110 3.13 -30.03 -7.22
CA ARG A 110 4.20 -29.38 -6.43
C ARG A 110 3.69 -28.27 -5.52
N THR A 111 2.45 -27.85 -5.68
CA THR A 111 1.82 -26.75 -4.91
C THR A 111 1.06 -27.24 -3.68
N TYR A 112 0.88 -28.57 -3.55
CA TYR A 112 0.41 -29.31 -2.38
C TYR A 112 1.44 -30.38 -2.03
#